data_AF-A0A353RSS2-F1
#
_entry.id   AF-A0A353RSS2-F1
#
_cell.length_a   1.000
_cell.length_b   1.000
_cell.length_c   1.000
_cell.angle_alpha   90.00
_cell.angle_beta   90.00
_cell.angle_gamma   90.00
#
_symmetry.space_group_name_H-M   'P 1'
#
loop_
_entity.id
_entity.type
_entity.pdbx_description
1 polymer ?
#
loop_
_entity_poly.entity_id
_entity_poly.type
_entity_poly.pdbx_seq_one_letter_code
_entity_poly.pdbx_strand_id
1 'polypeptide(L)'
;MEINKKNFICWFLVFFVYLSLSGIVYAQESTAQFCEGVYSKTNECPQTVCRLECVGGLSLDDCEKVCYPKECAEIDAENCPLDSCQILKGCSGEDVCYHKLINEPFGCGNISYAGQKVECCYGLVKRCGERFIDGTCDMIGAHTLYSVPICIPCGNGICNQFEDSCNCPEDCS
;
A
#
# COMPACT_ATOMS: atom_id res chain seq x y z
N MET A 1 36.56 -46.82 18.28
CA MET A 1 35.11 -46.57 18.29
C MET A 1 34.74 -46.17 16.88
N GLU A 2 34.49 -47.15 16.01
CA GLU A 2 34.18 -46.92 14.60
C GLU A 2 32.69 -46.65 14.45
N ILE A 3 32.36 -45.39 14.13
CA ILE A 3 30.99 -44.99 13.83
C ILE A 3 30.66 -45.48 12.42
N ASN A 4 29.68 -46.38 12.35
CA ASN A 4 29.25 -47.06 11.14
C ASN A 4 28.59 -46.07 10.15
N LYS A 5 29.38 -45.57 9.19
CA LYS A 5 29.01 -44.55 8.19
C LYS A 5 27.76 -44.91 7.35
N LYS A 6 27.38 -46.18 7.25
CA LYS A 6 26.23 -46.61 6.43
C LYS A 6 24.87 -46.25 7.06
N ASN A 7 24.78 -46.19 8.39
CA ASN A 7 23.52 -45.84 9.06
C ASN A 7 23.22 -44.33 9.08
N PHE A 8 24.25 -43.48 8.93
CA PHE A 8 24.07 -42.02 8.97
C PHE A 8 23.47 -41.46 7.67
N ILE A 9 23.81 -42.06 6.52
CA ILE A 9 23.31 -41.65 5.20
C ILE A 9 21.82 -42.03 5.03
N CYS A 10 21.39 -43.14 5.64
CA CYS A 10 19.99 -43.58 5.54
C CYS A 10 19.03 -42.66 6.33
N TRP A 11 19.47 -42.12 7.47
CA TRP A 11 18.67 -41.16 8.25
C TRP A 11 18.57 -39.79 7.58
N PHE A 12 19.64 -39.32 6.92
CA PHE A 12 19.62 -38.02 6.22
C PHE A 12 18.70 -38.00 5.00
N LEU A 13 18.59 -39.11 4.26
CA LEU A 13 17.71 -39.21 3.10
C LEU A 13 16.23 -39.32 3.47
N VAL A 14 15.88 -39.96 4.59
CA VAL A 14 14.50 -40.04 5.07
C VAL A 14 14.00 -38.67 5.59
N PHE A 15 14.89 -37.88 6.21
CA PHE A 15 14.53 -36.54 6.69
C PHE A 15 14.31 -35.53 5.55
N PHE A 16 15.07 -35.64 4.45
CA PHE A 16 14.92 -34.74 3.31
C PHE A 16 13.65 -35.01 2.48
N VAL A 17 13.16 -36.26 2.42
CA VAL A 17 11.93 -36.60 1.70
C VAL A 17 10.67 -36.19 2.48
N TYR A 18 10.71 -36.19 3.82
CA TYR A 18 9.59 -35.74 4.64
C TYR A 18 9.36 -34.21 4.60
N LEU A 19 10.42 -33.42 4.38
CA LEU A 19 10.32 -31.96 4.27
C LEU A 19 9.80 -31.47 2.90
N SER A 20 9.80 -32.31 1.87
CA SER A 20 9.30 -31.95 0.53
C SER A 20 7.81 -32.22 0.30
N LEU A 21 7.10 -32.89 1.22
CA LEU A 21 5.70 -33.31 1.04
C LEU A 21 4.66 -32.48 1.80
N SER A 22 5.09 -31.54 2.64
CA SER A 22 4.20 -30.61 3.38
C SER A 22 4.25 -29.18 2.84
N GLY A 23 4.69 -29.00 1.59
CA GLY A 23 4.51 -27.76 0.84
C GLY A 23 3.04 -27.52 0.52
N ILE A 24 2.20 -27.36 1.54
CA ILE A 24 0.86 -26.79 1.41
C ILE A 24 1.10 -25.35 0.98
N VAL A 25 0.96 -25.10 -0.32
CA VAL A 25 0.77 -23.76 -0.84
C VAL A 25 -0.56 -23.29 -0.27
N TYR A 26 -0.52 -22.61 0.87
CA TYR A 26 -1.68 -21.87 1.35
C TYR A 26 -1.95 -20.82 0.28
N ALA A 27 -3.04 -20.99 -0.45
CA ALA A 27 -3.55 -19.94 -1.32
C ALA A 27 -3.77 -18.72 -0.42
N GLN A 28 -2.99 -17.66 -0.66
CA GLN A 28 -3.10 -16.43 0.11
C GLN A 28 -4.48 -15.85 -0.21
N GLU A 29 -5.35 -15.86 0.80
CA GLU A 29 -6.68 -15.28 0.71
C GLU A 29 -6.52 -13.77 0.47
N SER A 30 -7.22 -13.24 -0.53
CA SER A 30 -7.18 -11.80 -0.81
C SER A 30 -7.76 -11.00 0.36
N THR A 31 -7.32 -9.75 0.55
CA THR A 31 -7.86 -8.86 1.60
C THR A 31 -9.40 -8.76 1.56
N ALA A 32 -9.98 -8.78 0.35
CA ALA A 32 -11.44 -8.80 0.16
C ALA A 32 -12.10 -10.06 0.73
N GLN A 33 -11.58 -11.23 0.38
CA GLN A 33 -12.07 -12.51 0.91
C GLN A 33 -11.89 -12.60 2.43
N PHE A 34 -10.78 -12.06 2.96
CA PHE A 34 -10.56 -11.97 4.40
C PHE A 34 -11.64 -11.14 5.11
N CYS A 35 -11.92 -9.92 4.64
CA CYS A 35 -12.91 -9.04 5.27
C CYS A 35 -14.33 -9.66 5.26
N GLU A 36 -14.75 -10.19 4.12
CA GLU A 36 -16.05 -10.87 3.96
C GLU A 36 -16.12 -12.16 4.79
N GLY A 37 -15.04 -12.94 4.76
CA GLY A 37 -14.92 -14.23 5.43
C GLY A 37 -14.92 -14.13 6.96
N VAL A 38 -14.30 -13.09 7.53
CA VAL A 38 -14.34 -12.83 8.97
C VAL A 38 -15.75 -12.37 9.37
N TYR A 39 -16.28 -11.36 8.67
CA TYR A 39 -17.58 -10.79 9.02
C TYR A 39 -18.72 -11.80 8.95
N SER A 40 -18.76 -12.65 7.92
CA SER A 40 -19.78 -13.70 7.78
C SER A 40 -19.75 -14.75 8.90
N LYS A 41 -18.58 -14.98 9.54
CA LYS A 41 -18.42 -15.97 10.61
C LYS A 41 -18.63 -15.40 12.00
N THR A 42 -18.18 -14.16 12.24
CA THR A 42 -18.14 -13.57 13.58
C THR A 42 -19.16 -12.45 13.77
N ASN A 43 -19.71 -11.90 12.68
CA ASN A 43 -20.46 -10.64 12.66
C ASN A 43 -19.65 -9.43 13.20
N GLU A 44 -18.31 -9.53 13.16
CA GLU A 44 -17.38 -8.47 13.53
C GLU A 44 -16.52 -8.11 12.33
N CYS A 45 -16.40 -6.81 12.01
CA CYS A 45 -15.59 -6.33 10.88
C CYS A 45 -14.24 -5.84 11.41
N PRO A 46 -13.10 -6.45 11.04
CA PRO A 46 -11.77 -6.07 11.53
C PRO A 46 -11.38 -4.66 11.12
N GLN A 47 -11.55 -3.68 12.02
CA GLN A 47 -11.39 -2.25 11.69
C GLN A 47 -9.96 -1.84 11.34
N THR A 48 -8.96 -2.70 11.52
CA THR A 48 -7.56 -2.41 11.16
C THR A 48 -7.35 -2.38 9.65
N VAL A 49 -7.97 -3.30 8.91
CA VAL A 49 -7.80 -3.48 7.45
C VAL A 49 -9.11 -3.49 6.67
N CYS A 50 -10.24 -3.57 7.38
CA CYS A 50 -11.58 -3.54 6.81
C CYS A 50 -12.37 -2.36 7.40
N ARG A 51 -13.46 -1.98 6.72
CA ARG A 51 -14.44 -1.01 7.21
C ARG A 51 -15.84 -1.54 6.98
N LEU A 52 -16.74 -1.20 7.91
CA LEU A 52 -18.13 -1.61 7.84
C LEU A 52 -18.93 -0.52 7.13
N GLU A 53 -19.59 -0.86 6.04
CA GLU A 53 -20.44 0.04 5.28
C GLU A 53 -21.88 -0.46 5.21
N CYS A 54 -22.79 0.46 4.91
CA CYS A 54 -24.20 0.18 4.67
C CYS A 54 -24.50 0.20 3.19
N VAL A 55 -25.04 -0.89 2.67
CA VAL A 55 -25.51 -0.98 1.28
C VAL A 55 -27.04 -1.04 1.28
N GLY A 56 -27.68 -0.23 0.44
CA GLY A 56 -29.13 -0.32 0.17
C GLY A 56 -30.08 0.35 1.16
N GLY A 57 -29.57 1.17 2.11
CA GLY A 57 -30.38 1.86 3.12
C GLY A 57 -30.12 3.37 3.20
N LEU A 58 -31.05 4.12 3.80
CA LEU A 58 -30.88 5.55 4.11
C LEU A 58 -30.26 5.79 5.51
N SER A 59 -30.17 4.75 6.34
CA SER A 59 -29.63 4.83 7.71
C SER A 59 -28.89 3.55 8.09
N LEU A 60 -28.06 3.63 9.15
CA LEU A 60 -27.30 2.49 9.68
C LEU A 60 -28.18 1.35 10.25
N ASP A 61 -29.43 1.67 10.59
CA ASP A 61 -30.39 0.73 11.19
C ASP A 61 -31.30 0.06 10.14
N ASP A 62 -31.31 0.57 8.91
CA ASP A 62 -32.16 0.11 7.80
C ASP A 62 -31.34 -0.20 6.55
N CYS A 63 -30.17 -0.83 6.74
CA CYS A 63 -29.25 -1.18 5.67
C CYS A 63 -28.75 -2.63 5.80
N GLU A 64 -28.27 -3.18 4.69
CA GLU A 64 -27.44 -4.37 4.71
C GLU A 64 -26.00 -3.96 5.06
N LYS A 65 -25.49 -4.48 6.18
CA LYS A 65 -24.13 -4.22 6.63
C LYS A 65 -23.15 -5.11 5.85
N VAL A 66 -22.16 -4.49 5.22
CA VAL A 66 -21.14 -5.19 4.45
C VAL A 66 -19.75 -4.75 4.92
N CYS A 67 -18.84 -5.71 5.10
CA CYS A 67 -17.46 -5.44 5.52
C CYS A 67 -16.54 -5.45 4.29
N TYR A 68 -16.03 -4.29 3.92
CA TYR A 68 -15.14 -4.10 2.77
C TYR A 68 -13.69 -3.84 3.21
N PRO A 69 -12.69 -4.17 2.39
CA PRO A 69 -11.32 -3.69 2.60
C PRO A 69 -11.27 -2.17 2.63
N LYS A 70 -10.43 -1.63 3.52
CA LYS A 70 -10.03 -0.23 3.45
C LYS A 70 -9.16 0.04 2.21
N GLU A 71 -9.11 1.29 1.78
CA GLU A 71 -8.10 1.72 0.82
C GLU A 71 -6.71 1.60 1.46
N CYS A 72 -5.67 1.29 0.67
CA CYS A 72 -4.32 1.11 1.23
C CYS A 72 -3.87 2.32 2.06
N ALA A 73 -4.19 3.55 1.62
CA ALA A 73 -3.84 4.78 2.33
C ALA A 73 -4.51 4.89 3.72
N GLU A 74 -5.65 4.23 3.94
CA GLU A 74 -6.38 4.25 5.22
C GLU A 74 -5.89 3.17 6.21
N ILE A 75 -4.90 2.36 5.82
CA ILE A 75 -4.35 1.27 6.61
C ILE A 75 -3.00 1.71 7.19
N ASP A 76 -2.80 1.51 8.50
CA ASP A 76 -1.51 1.76 9.12
C ASP A 76 -0.43 0.85 8.52
N ALA A 77 0.79 1.37 8.33
CA ALA A 77 1.88 0.61 7.68
C ALA A 77 2.16 -0.74 8.34
N GLU A 78 1.97 -0.85 9.66
CA GLU A 78 2.14 -2.09 10.44
C GLU A 78 1.16 -3.20 10.01
N ASN A 79 -0.01 -2.84 9.48
CA ASN A 79 -1.07 -3.75 9.07
C ASN A 79 -1.22 -3.83 7.54
N CYS A 80 -0.25 -3.32 6.78
CA CYS A 80 -0.34 -3.18 5.34
C CYS A 80 -0.39 -4.55 4.63
N PRO A 81 -1.47 -4.88 3.87
CA PRO A 81 -1.56 -6.15 3.17
C PRO A 81 -0.66 -6.15 1.93
N LEU A 82 0.56 -6.69 2.05
CA LEU A 82 1.61 -6.60 1.01
C LEU A 82 1.29 -7.39 -0.27
N ASP A 83 0.23 -8.19 -0.30
CA ASP A 83 -0.29 -8.85 -1.49
C ASP A 83 -1.04 -7.88 -2.43
N SER A 84 -1.74 -6.89 -1.87
CA SER A 84 -2.54 -5.91 -2.62
C SER A 84 -1.99 -4.47 -2.53
N CYS A 85 -1.29 -4.16 -1.45
CA CYS A 85 -0.66 -2.88 -1.15
C CYS A 85 0.88 -3.00 -1.07
N GLN A 86 1.55 -1.91 -0.73
CA GLN A 86 2.99 -1.84 -0.48
C GLN A 86 3.27 -0.77 0.58
N ILE A 87 4.43 -0.86 1.24
CA ILE A 87 4.89 0.16 2.17
C ILE A 87 5.79 1.15 1.42
N LEU A 88 5.52 2.44 1.59
CA LEU A 88 6.29 3.56 1.06
C LEU A 88 6.64 4.54 2.18
N LYS A 89 7.52 5.51 1.90
CA LYS A 89 7.80 6.64 2.79
C LYS A 89 6.81 7.77 2.55
N GLY A 90 6.14 8.19 3.60
CA GLY A 90 5.20 9.30 3.55
C GLY A 90 5.91 10.64 3.42
N CYS A 91 5.11 11.70 3.26
CA CYS A 91 5.57 13.08 3.17
C CYS A 91 6.29 13.59 4.44
N SER A 92 6.01 13.02 5.61
CA SER A 92 6.76 13.28 6.84
C SER A 92 7.90 12.28 7.13
N GLY A 93 8.14 11.31 6.23
CA GLY A 93 9.24 10.34 6.30
C GLY A 93 8.94 9.05 7.08
N GLU A 94 7.75 8.90 7.63
CA GLU A 94 7.21 7.67 8.21
C GLU A 94 6.90 6.61 7.16
N ASP A 95 6.69 5.38 7.59
CA ASP A 95 6.15 4.34 6.70
C ASP A 95 4.64 4.51 6.57
N VAL A 96 4.15 4.45 5.33
CA VAL A 96 2.72 4.51 4.99
C VAL A 96 2.34 3.30 4.14
N CYS A 97 1.14 2.75 4.35
CA CYS A 97 0.59 1.76 3.44
C CYS A 97 0.02 2.46 2.21
N TYR A 98 0.36 1.97 1.02
CA TYR A 98 0.02 2.62 -0.23
C TYR A 98 -0.32 1.59 -1.30
N HIS A 99 -1.12 1.99 -2.29
CA HIS A 99 -1.48 1.07 -3.37
C HIS A 99 -0.24 0.63 -4.14
N LYS A 100 -0.24 -0.61 -4.65
CA LYS A 100 0.83 -1.06 -5.54
C LYS A 100 0.88 -0.16 -6.77
N LEU A 101 2.07 0.33 -7.09
CA LEU A 101 2.33 0.98 -8.37
C LEU A 101 2.31 -0.13 -9.42
N ILE A 102 1.30 -0.08 -10.29
CA ILE A 102 0.94 -1.14 -11.25
C ILE A 102 2.03 -1.31 -12.32
N ASN A 103 2.87 -0.29 -12.50
CA ASN A 103 3.89 -0.26 -13.53
C ASN A 103 5.28 -0.51 -12.95
N GLU A 104 6.09 -1.31 -13.65
CA GLU A 104 7.54 -1.30 -13.48
C GLU A 104 8.04 0.16 -13.60
N PRO A 105 9.12 0.53 -12.89
CA PRO A 105 9.66 1.88 -13.01
C PRO A 105 10.01 2.15 -14.47
N PHE A 106 9.14 2.88 -15.16
CA PHE A 106 9.38 3.30 -16.54
C PHE A 106 10.59 4.23 -16.56
N GLY A 107 11.30 4.23 -17.70
CA GLY A 107 12.34 5.20 -17.97
C GLY A 107 11.82 6.64 -17.83
N CYS A 108 12.75 7.59 -17.69
CA CYS A 108 12.39 8.96 -17.37
C CYS A 108 11.35 9.60 -18.30
N GLY A 109 10.31 10.17 -17.70
CA GLY A 109 9.26 10.94 -18.36
C GLY A 109 9.09 12.32 -17.73
N ASN A 110 8.10 13.08 -18.22
CA ASN A 110 7.82 14.44 -17.72
C ASN A 110 7.22 14.44 -16.29
N ILE A 111 6.85 13.27 -15.76
CA ILE A 111 6.30 13.05 -14.42
C ILE A 111 6.80 11.69 -13.92
N SER A 112 7.14 11.57 -12.63
CA SER A 112 7.34 10.27 -11.97
C SER A 112 6.37 10.14 -10.81
N TYR A 113 5.53 9.09 -10.88
CA TYR A 113 4.29 8.97 -10.08
C TYR A 113 4.50 8.75 -8.57
N ALA A 114 5.72 8.49 -8.10
CA ALA A 114 5.94 8.32 -6.66
C ALA A 114 7.38 8.55 -6.16
N GLY A 115 8.33 9.01 -6.99
CA GLY A 115 9.69 9.44 -6.59
C GLY A 115 10.53 8.58 -5.62
N GLN A 116 10.11 7.35 -5.32
CA GLN A 116 10.62 6.57 -4.18
C GLN A 116 11.26 5.25 -4.59
N LYS A 117 10.72 4.59 -5.62
CA LYS A 117 11.38 3.40 -6.21
C LYS A 117 12.55 3.79 -7.11
N VAL A 118 12.50 4.99 -7.67
CA VAL A 118 13.52 5.59 -8.53
C VAL A 118 13.65 7.06 -8.17
N GLU A 119 14.84 7.63 -8.36
CA GLU A 119 15.04 9.06 -8.22
C GLU A 119 14.16 9.84 -9.20
N CYS A 120 13.84 11.09 -8.84
CA CYS A 120 13.17 11.97 -9.78
C CYS A 120 14.04 12.18 -11.02
N CYS A 121 13.38 12.26 -12.17
CA CYS A 121 14.06 12.57 -13.42
C CYS A 121 14.63 13.99 -13.39
N TYR A 122 15.61 14.24 -14.25
CA TYR A 122 16.22 15.55 -14.37
C TYR A 122 15.15 16.63 -14.61
N GLY A 123 15.18 17.69 -13.79
CA GLY A 123 14.21 18.78 -13.83
C GLY A 123 12.94 18.55 -13.00
N LEU A 124 12.75 17.36 -12.40
CA LEU A 124 11.66 17.10 -11.47
C LEU A 124 12.17 17.09 -10.02
N VAL A 125 11.33 17.57 -9.10
CA VAL A 125 11.62 17.60 -7.66
C VAL A 125 10.53 16.86 -6.87
N LYS A 126 10.92 16.18 -5.79
CA LYS A 126 9.97 15.51 -4.87
C LYS A 126 9.21 16.58 -4.10
N ARG A 127 7.88 16.57 -4.19
CA ARG A 127 7.00 17.49 -3.47
C ARG A 127 5.84 16.76 -2.86
N CYS A 128 5.32 17.38 -1.81
CA CYS A 128 4.10 17.03 -1.10
C CYS A 128 3.22 18.27 -1.05
N GLY A 129 1.94 18.10 -0.75
CA GLY A 129 0.98 19.19 -0.76
C GLY A 129 -0.24 18.83 -1.60
N GLU A 130 -1.41 18.92 -0.98
CA GLU A 130 -2.70 18.95 -1.64
C GLU A 130 -3.44 20.22 -1.23
N ARG A 131 -4.05 20.90 -2.20
CA ARG A 131 -4.91 22.05 -1.96
C ARG A 131 -6.36 21.62 -1.79
N PHE A 132 -6.97 21.99 -0.67
CA PHE A 132 -8.41 21.83 -0.45
C PHE A 132 -9.24 22.93 -1.12
N ILE A 133 -10.55 22.69 -1.25
CA ILE A 133 -11.52 23.61 -1.86
C ILE A 133 -11.55 24.98 -1.15
N ASP A 134 -11.32 24.98 0.17
CA ASP A 134 -11.23 26.22 0.96
C ASP A 134 -9.91 26.99 0.78
N GLY A 135 -9.00 26.46 -0.04
CA GLY A 135 -7.70 27.02 -0.33
C GLY A 135 -6.62 26.69 0.70
N THR A 136 -6.92 25.91 1.74
CA THR A 136 -5.92 25.44 2.69
C THR A 136 -5.04 24.34 2.07
N CYS A 137 -3.83 24.19 2.60
CA CYS A 137 -2.85 23.21 2.14
C CYS A 137 -2.65 22.11 3.18
N ASP A 138 -2.80 20.85 2.78
CA ASP A 138 -2.30 19.70 3.53
C ASP A 138 -0.97 19.24 2.92
N MET A 139 0.11 19.49 3.66
CA MET A 139 1.47 19.14 3.22
C MET A 139 1.84 17.68 3.49
N ILE A 140 1.00 16.95 4.21
CA ILE A 140 1.26 15.56 4.60
C ILE A 140 0.37 14.62 3.79
N GLY A 141 -0.89 14.97 3.57
CA GLY A 141 -1.86 14.12 2.87
C GLY A 141 -2.14 12.83 3.65
N ALA A 142 -2.13 12.90 4.98
CA ALA A 142 -2.23 11.72 5.84
C ALA A 142 -3.52 10.95 5.53
N HIS A 143 -3.39 9.64 5.35
CA HIS A 143 -4.49 8.75 4.96
C HIS A 143 -5.14 9.03 3.60
N THR A 144 -4.48 9.77 2.71
CA THR A 144 -4.95 10.00 1.34
C THR A 144 -3.98 9.44 0.29
N LEU A 145 -4.40 9.48 -0.98
CA LEU A 145 -3.54 9.12 -2.11
C LEU A 145 -2.35 10.08 -2.27
N TYR A 146 -2.37 11.24 -1.61
CA TYR A 146 -1.30 12.24 -1.63
C TYR A 146 -0.34 12.13 -0.44
N SER A 147 -0.46 11.06 0.36
CA SER A 147 0.43 10.76 1.49
C SER A 147 1.89 10.53 1.11
N VAL A 148 2.18 10.33 -0.17
CA VAL A 148 3.52 10.05 -0.69
C VAL A 148 4.01 11.18 -1.61
N PRO A 149 5.30 11.56 -1.55
CA PRO A 149 5.86 12.55 -2.45
C PRO A 149 5.78 12.13 -3.92
N ILE A 150 5.44 13.09 -4.77
CA ILE A 150 5.43 12.96 -6.23
C ILE A 150 6.55 13.79 -6.85
N CYS A 151 7.04 13.39 -8.03
CA CYS A 151 8.02 14.17 -8.78
C CYS A 151 7.32 15.11 -9.76
N ILE A 152 7.42 16.41 -9.53
CA ILE A 152 6.80 17.46 -10.37
C ILE A 152 7.85 18.46 -10.87
N PRO A 153 7.62 19.12 -12.04
CA PRO A 153 8.60 20.01 -12.66
C PRO A 153 8.67 21.42 -12.03
N CYS A 154 8.62 21.50 -10.71
CA CYS A 154 8.48 22.75 -9.98
C CYS A 154 9.73 23.64 -10.03
N GLY A 155 9.53 24.95 -10.18
CA GLY A 155 10.56 25.99 -10.31
C GLY A 155 10.92 26.31 -11.77
N ASN A 156 10.03 25.99 -12.72
CA ASN A 156 10.25 26.22 -14.15
C ASN A 156 9.51 27.46 -14.70
N GLY A 157 8.70 28.13 -13.86
CA GLY A 157 7.89 29.29 -14.20
C GLY A 157 6.54 28.96 -14.86
N ILE A 158 6.11 27.70 -14.89
CA ILE A 158 4.86 27.22 -15.51
C ILE A 158 4.11 26.37 -14.50
N CYS A 159 2.93 26.84 -14.07
CA CYS A 159 2.01 26.05 -13.24
C CYS A 159 1.25 25.01 -14.10
N ASN A 160 1.62 23.74 -14.00
CA ASN A 160 0.99 22.62 -14.73
C ASN A 160 -0.14 21.95 -13.94
N GLN A 161 -0.82 20.98 -14.55
CA GLN A 161 -1.98 20.28 -13.94
C GLN A 161 -1.67 19.41 -12.70
N PHE A 162 -0.39 19.23 -12.34
CA PHE A 162 0.05 18.51 -11.14
C PHE A 162 0.72 19.45 -10.12
N GLU A 163 0.73 20.75 -10.40
CA GLU A 163 1.30 21.80 -9.58
C GLU A 163 0.16 22.67 -9.06
N ASP A 164 0.26 23.07 -7.79
CA ASP A 164 -0.63 24.03 -7.16
C ASP A 164 0.13 24.91 -6.17
N SER A 165 -0.58 25.85 -5.55
CA SER A 165 0.01 26.78 -4.58
C SER A 165 0.57 26.09 -3.32
N CYS A 166 0.24 24.82 -3.07
CA CYS A 166 0.68 24.06 -1.91
C CYS A 166 1.95 23.26 -2.23
N ASN A 167 1.97 22.54 -3.35
CA ASN A 167 3.10 21.67 -3.72
C ASN A 167 4.17 22.36 -4.58
N CYS A 168 3.83 23.47 -5.25
CA CYS A 168 4.72 24.28 -6.07
C CYS A 168 4.35 25.78 -6.03
N PRO A 169 4.50 26.44 -4.88
CA PRO A 169 4.23 27.87 -4.75
C PRO A 169 5.14 28.73 -5.63
N GLU A 170 6.29 28.23 -6.07
CA GLU A 170 7.23 28.95 -6.94
C GLU A 170 6.64 29.26 -8.32
N ASP A 171 5.77 28.38 -8.83
CA ASP A 171 5.18 28.51 -10.17
C ASP A 171 3.68 28.86 -10.15
N CYS A 172 2.98 28.60 -9.04
CA CYS A 172 1.51 28.66 -8.93
C CYS A 172 0.96 29.76 -7.98
N SER A 173 1.75 30.80 -7.70
CA SER A 173 1.39 31.93 -6.82
C SER A 173 0.58 33.04 -7.51
#